data_AF-A0A257AE68-F1
#
_entry.id   AF-A0A257AE68-F1
#
_cell.length_a   1.000
_cell.length_b   1.000
_cell.length_c   1.000
_cell.angle_alpha   90.00
_cell.angle_beta   90.00
_cell.angle_gamma   90.00
#
_symmetry.space_group_name_H-M   'P 1'
#
loop_
_entity.id
_entity.type
_entity.pdbx_description
1 polymer ?
#
loop_
_entity_poly.entity_id
_entity_poly.type
_entity_poly.pdbx_seq_one_letter_code
_entity_poly.pdbx_strand_id
1 'polypeptide(L)'
;MSSAREDIGFVRLSNNFHFFNTFLHFLCPYPFFPEFSSGIGPLLLLHIQVVSLRGEFNENSELGLQFFTFCRTELVLLSIGQSLPIWQIALVTLVYSVAGTLFFLTPGGIGAVEISSLLLYTKLGLEREIAASLVLLDRCIGFLFPSAMGLFFLAILSRKIALESY
;
A
#
# COMPACT_ATOMS: atom_id res chain seq x y z
N MET A 1 -2.51 28.83 -24.94
CA MET A 1 -3.18 27.65 -24.31
C MET A 1 -2.22 26.90 -23.38
N SER A 2 -1.52 27.60 -22.47
CA SER A 2 -0.55 27.00 -21.52
C SER A 2 -0.97 27.19 -20.06
N SER A 3 -1.77 28.21 -19.75
CA SER A 3 -2.14 28.58 -18.37
C SER A 3 -3.20 27.67 -17.74
N ALA A 4 -4.11 27.08 -18.55
CA ALA A 4 -5.23 26.31 -18.02
C ALA A 4 -4.86 24.89 -17.53
N ARG A 5 -3.66 24.38 -17.84
CA ARG A 5 -3.20 23.05 -17.40
C ARG A 5 -2.61 23.06 -15.99
N GLU A 6 -2.01 24.18 -15.58
CA GLU A 6 -1.41 24.32 -14.24
C GLU A 6 -2.49 24.54 -13.17
N ASP A 7 -3.55 25.27 -13.49
CA ASP A 7 -4.67 25.52 -12.58
C ASP A 7 -5.46 24.24 -12.24
N ILE A 8 -5.63 23.33 -13.21
CA ILE A 8 -6.31 22.04 -12.98
C ILE A 8 -5.45 21.14 -12.07
N GLY A 9 -4.12 21.15 -12.24
CA GLY A 9 -3.21 20.41 -11.37
C GLY A 9 -3.21 20.92 -9.93
N PHE A 10 -3.26 22.25 -9.74
CA PHE A 10 -3.27 22.87 -8.43
C PHE A 10 -4.61 22.72 -7.70
N VAL A 11 -5.75 22.83 -8.40
CA VAL A 11 -7.08 22.60 -7.84
C VAL A 11 -7.29 21.13 -7.45
N ARG A 12 -6.72 20.19 -8.22
CA ARG A 12 -6.75 18.74 -7.89
C ARG A 12 -5.86 18.42 -6.68
N LEU A 13 -4.69 19.05 -6.55
CA LEU A 13 -3.84 18.99 -5.36
C LEU A 13 -4.54 19.53 -4.10
N SER A 14 -5.25 20.66 -4.22
CA SER A 14 -5.99 21.30 -3.12
C SER A 14 -7.14 20.42 -2.61
N ASN A 15 -7.96 19.85 -3.51
CA ASN A 15 -9.05 18.96 -3.13
C ASN A 15 -8.57 17.60 -2.57
N ASN A 16 -7.45 17.07 -3.10
CA ASN A 16 -6.82 15.84 -2.61
C ASN A 16 -6.23 16.01 -1.20
N PHE A 17 -5.69 17.19 -0.89
CA PHE A 17 -5.23 17.53 0.46
C PHE A 17 -6.40 17.58 1.43
N HIS A 18 -7.53 18.18 1.04
CA HIS A 18 -8.69 18.33 1.92
C HIS A 18 -9.40 17.00 2.22
N PHE A 19 -9.55 16.11 1.23
CA PHE A 19 -10.24 14.82 1.40
C PHE A 19 -9.39 13.78 2.15
N PHE A 20 -8.08 13.76 1.91
CA PHE A 20 -7.18 12.91 2.69
C PHE A 20 -6.99 13.41 4.12
N ASN A 21 -6.95 14.74 4.33
CA ASN A 21 -6.99 15.31 5.66
C ASN A 21 -8.30 14.95 6.40
N THR A 22 -9.39 14.75 5.66
CA THR A 22 -10.66 14.23 6.19
C THR A 22 -10.56 12.74 6.55
N PHE A 23 -9.88 11.93 5.74
CA PHE A 23 -9.64 10.50 6.03
C PHE A 23 -8.70 10.29 7.22
N LEU A 24 -7.65 11.11 7.35
CA LEU A 24 -6.77 11.15 8.53
C LEU A 24 -7.50 11.67 9.77
N HIS A 25 -8.36 12.69 9.65
CA HIS A 25 -9.23 13.15 10.74
C HIS A 25 -10.24 12.08 11.17
N PHE A 26 -10.72 11.26 10.23
CA PHE A 26 -11.67 10.18 10.51
C PHE A 26 -11.00 9.01 11.25
N LEU A 27 -9.72 8.74 10.96
CA LEU A 27 -8.93 7.69 11.61
C LEU A 27 -8.21 8.15 12.89
N CYS A 28 -8.08 9.46 13.13
CA CYS A 28 -7.39 10.03 14.29
C CYS A 28 -8.12 11.28 14.83
N PRO A 29 -9.05 11.14 15.80
CA PRO A 29 -9.82 12.28 16.31
C PRO A 29 -9.09 13.11 17.39
N TYR A 30 -7.82 12.85 17.70
CA TYR A 30 -7.13 13.51 18.82
C TYR A 30 -6.13 14.60 18.37
N PRO A 31 -6.16 15.80 19.00
CA PRO A 31 -5.25 16.88 18.70
C PRO A 31 -4.00 16.76 19.58
N PHE A 32 -3.13 15.79 19.37
CA PHE A 32 -1.83 15.77 20.06
C PHE A 32 -0.80 15.03 19.22
N PHE A 33 0.08 15.79 18.55
CA PHE A 33 1.54 15.59 18.43
C PHE A 33 2.09 16.48 17.29
N PRO A 34 2.92 17.50 17.59
CA PRO A 34 3.54 18.36 16.58
C PRO A 34 4.66 17.66 15.77
N GLU A 35 4.98 16.40 16.06
CA GLU A 35 6.02 15.61 15.39
C GLU A 35 5.55 14.90 14.11
N PHE A 36 4.24 14.87 13.84
CA PHE A 36 3.67 14.29 12.62
C PHE A 36 4.03 15.08 11.34
N SER A 37 4.42 16.35 11.50
CA SER A 37 4.79 17.29 10.43
C SER A 37 6.14 17.00 9.78
N SER A 38 7.10 16.41 10.49
CA SER A 38 8.49 16.28 10.00
C SER A 38 8.84 14.91 9.40
N GLY A 39 8.11 13.84 9.73
CA GLY A 39 8.47 12.47 9.34
C GLY A 39 7.61 11.82 8.24
N ILE A 40 6.28 11.95 8.33
CA ILE A 40 5.34 11.23 7.46
C ILE A 40 4.94 12.08 6.25
N GLY A 41 4.85 13.40 6.41
CA GLY A 41 4.53 14.34 5.33
C GLY A 41 5.37 14.16 4.05
N PRO A 42 6.71 14.01 4.15
CA PRO A 42 7.56 13.76 2.98
C PRO A 42 7.26 12.42 2.30
N LEU A 43 7.05 11.33 3.07
CA LEU A 43 6.73 10.00 2.54
C LEU A 43 5.35 9.97 1.88
N LEU A 44 4.41 10.74 2.41
CA LEU A 44 3.05 10.83 1.92
C LEU A 44 2.99 11.67 0.63
N LEU A 45 3.74 12.76 0.56
CA LEU A 45 3.95 13.52 -0.68
C LEU A 45 4.68 12.68 -1.74
N LEU A 46 5.65 11.87 -1.34
CA LEU A 46 6.33 10.93 -2.24
C LEU A 46 5.37 9.87 -2.77
N HIS A 47 4.50 9.31 -1.92
CA HIS A 47 3.48 8.35 -2.34
C HIS A 47 2.51 8.97 -3.35
N ILE A 48 1.96 10.16 -3.04
CA ILE A 48 1.05 10.89 -3.93
C ILE A 48 1.75 11.25 -5.25
N GLN A 49 3.00 11.68 -5.22
CA GLN A 49 3.76 11.99 -6.44
C GLN A 49 4.07 10.74 -7.27
N VAL A 50 4.43 9.64 -6.63
CA VAL A 50 4.74 8.37 -7.31
C VAL A 50 3.49 7.75 -7.95
N VAL A 51 2.35 7.78 -7.24
CA VAL A 51 1.05 7.36 -7.78
C VAL A 51 0.63 8.25 -8.95
N SER A 52 0.78 9.57 -8.80
CA SER A 52 0.43 10.55 -9.84
C SER A 52 1.30 10.42 -11.10
N LEU A 53 2.58 10.06 -10.97
CA LEU A 53 3.50 9.85 -12.10
C LEU A 53 3.13 8.64 -12.97
N ARG A 54 2.33 7.69 -12.49
CA ARG A 54 1.96 6.48 -13.23
C ARG A 54 0.87 6.69 -14.27
N GLY A 55 0.23 7.86 -14.32
CA GLY A 55 -0.58 8.36 -15.45
C GLY A 55 -1.83 7.56 -15.87
N GLU A 56 -2.04 6.35 -15.36
CA GLU A 56 -3.02 5.40 -15.88
C GLU A 56 -3.81 4.68 -14.76
N PHE A 57 -4.27 5.35 -13.70
CA PHE A 57 -5.03 4.64 -12.65
C PHE A 57 -6.20 5.46 -12.08
N ASN A 58 -7.31 4.75 -11.83
CA ASN A 58 -8.52 5.30 -11.22
C ASN A 58 -8.28 5.46 -9.71
N GLU A 59 -8.17 6.71 -9.23
CA GLU A 59 -7.89 7.07 -7.82
C GLU A 59 -8.77 6.28 -6.81
N ASN A 60 -10.02 5.98 -7.16
CA ASN A 60 -10.94 5.23 -6.30
C ASN A 60 -10.53 3.76 -6.09
N SER A 61 -9.83 3.17 -7.06
CA SER A 61 -9.41 1.76 -6.98
C SER A 61 -8.18 1.56 -6.09
N GLU A 62 -7.27 2.53 -6.03
CA GLU A 62 -6.09 2.44 -5.18
C GLU A 62 -6.43 2.61 -3.70
N LEU A 63 -7.33 3.53 -3.39
CA LEU A 63 -7.84 3.71 -2.02
C LEU A 63 -8.52 2.44 -1.50
N GLY A 64 -9.29 1.77 -2.33
CA GLY A 64 -9.90 0.48 -1.99
C GLY A 64 -8.85 -0.61 -1.70
N LEU A 65 -7.79 -0.67 -2.52
CA LEU A 65 -6.69 -1.62 -2.33
C LEU A 65 -5.87 -1.33 -1.06
N GLN A 66 -5.63 -0.06 -0.73
CA GLN A 66 -4.94 0.33 0.50
C GLN A 66 -5.78 0.05 1.74
N PHE A 67 -7.08 0.35 1.70
CA PHE A 67 -8.00 -0.01 2.77
C PHE A 67 -8.02 -1.53 2.99
N PHE A 68 -8.12 -2.31 1.92
CA PHE A 68 -8.06 -3.76 2.00
C PHE A 68 -6.73 -4.26 2.59
N THR A 69 -5.60 -3.66 2.18
CA THR A 69 -4.27 -4.00 2.70
C THR A 69 -4.16 -3.69 4.19
N PHE A 70 -4.69 -2.55 4.63
CA PHE A 70 -4.75 -2.17 6.03
C PHE A 70 -5.54 -3.20 6.86
N CYS A 71 -6.78 -3.50 6.46
CA CYS A 71 -7.63 -4.47 7.15
C CYS A 71 -6.99 -5.88 7.17
N ARG A 72 -6.37 -6.29 6.06
CA ARG A 72 -5.66 -7.57 6.00
C ARG A 72 -4.51 -7.62 7.00
N THR A 73 -3.69 -6.58 7.05
CA THR A 73 -2.54 -6.49 7.97
C THR A 73 -2.99 -6.59 9.42
N GLU A 74 -4.09 -5.93 9.77
CA GLU A 74 -4.70 -6.00 11.11
C GLU A 74 -5.18 -7.42 11.44
N LEU A 75 -5.88 -8.09 10.53
CA LEU A 75 -6.30 -9.49 10.71
C LEU A 75 -5.11 -10.44 10.88
N VAL A 76 -4.04 -10.24 10.12
CA VAL A 76 -2.82 -11.04 10.18
C VAL A 76 -2.10 -10.83 11.52
N LEU A 77 -2.01 -9.58 12.01
CA LEU A 77 -1.50 -9.28 13.36
C LEU A 77 -2.30 -10.01 14.45
N LEU A 78 -3.63 -9.89 14.40
CA LEU A 78 -4.53 -10.55 15.35
C LEU A 78 -4.40 -12.08 15.31
N SER A 79 -4.17 -12.67 14.12
CA SER A 79 -4.00 -14.12 13.99
C SER A 79 -2.73 -14.65 14.66
N ILE A 80 -1.68 -13.82 14.77
CA ILE A 80 -0.41 -14.15 15.43
C ILE A 80 -0.48 -13.80 16.95
N GLY A 81 -1.61 -13.28 17.42
CA GLY A 81 -1.80 -12.87 18.81
C GLY A 81 -1.07 -11.56 19.17
N GLN A 82 -0.69 -10.78 18.16
CA GLN A 82 -0.08 -9.47 18.34
C GLN A 82 -1.09 -8.37 18.05
N SER A 83 -0.95 -7.24 18.74
CA SER A 83 -1.76 -6.06 18.49
C SER A 83 -0.85 -4.85 18.44
N LEU A 84 -0.96 -4.10 17.35
CA LEU A 84 -0.32 -2.80 17.20
C LEU A 84 -1.40 -1.73 17.16
N PRO A 85 -1.11 -0.52 17.67
CA PRO A 85 -2.03 0.60 17.52
C PRO A 85 -2.21 0.93 16.03
N ILE A 86 -3.43 1.34 15.68
CA ILE A 86 -3.88 1.62 14.30
C ILE A 86 -2.90 2.50 13.52
N TRP A 87 -2.32 3.52 14.16
CA TRP A 87 -1.38 4.43 13.51
C TRP A 87 -0.08 3.75 13.06
N GLN A 88 0.39 2.73 13.79
CA GLN A 88 1.58 1.95 13.40
C GLN A 88 1.28 1.05 12.21
N ILE A 89 0.08 0.46 12.16
CA ILE A 89 -0.37 -0.35 11.04
C ILE A 89 -0.48 0.52 9.78
N ALA A 90 -1.03 1.73 9.91
CA ALA A 90 -1.12 2.69 8.82
C ALA A 90 0.27 3.09 8.29
N LEU A 91 1.22 3.37 9.20
CA LEU A 91 2.60 3.67 8.85
C LEU A 91 3.26 2.54 8.04
N VAL A 92 3.14 1.30 8.50
CA VAL A 92 3.73 0.15 7.80
C VAL A 92 3.07 -0.06 6.45
N THR A 93 1.76 0.08 6.36
CA THR A 93 1.01 -0.03 5.10
C THR A 93 1.46 1.02 4.08
N LEU A 94 1.77 2.23 4.55
CA LEU A 94 2.29 3.30 3.70
C LEU A 94 3.71 2.99 3.21
N VAL A 95 4.61 2.57 4.11
CA VAL A 95 5.97 2.15 3.74
C VAL A 95 5.94 0.97 2.78
N TYR A 96 5.06 -0.01 3.00
CA TYR A 96 4.83 -1.13 2.10
C TYR A 96 4.44 -0.64 0.70
N SER A 97 3.49 0.29 0.60
CA SER A 97 3.04 0.81 -0.69
C SER A 97 4.13 1.60 -1.40
N VAL A 98 4.85 2.45 -0.68
CA VAL A 98 5.97 3.22 -1.21
C VAL A 98 7.10 2.29 -1.67
N ALA A 99 7.50 1.31 -0.86
CA ALA A 99 8.54 0.34 -1.23
C ALA A 99 8.10 -0.53 -2.42
N GLY A 100 6.83 -0.92 -2.48
CA GLY A 100 6.27 -1.68 -3.59
C GLY A 100 6.28 -0.93 -4.91
N THR A 101 6.20 0.41 -4.84
CA THR A 101 6.07 1.27 -6.02
C THR A 101 7.39 1.89 -6.45
N LEU A 102 8.26 2.27 -5.51
CA LEU A 102 9.56 2.90 -5.79
C LEU A 102 10.61 1.91 -6.27
N PHE A 103 10.52 0.63 -5.92
CA PHE A 103 11.49 -0.36 -6.37
C PHE A 103 11.09 -0.93 -7.73
N PHE A 104 11.21 -0.09 -8.77
CA PHE A 104 10.92 -0.42 -10.17
C PHE A 104 11.71 -1.64 -10.68
N LEU A 105 12.84 -1.94 -10.04
CA LEU A 105 13.74 -3.06 -10.39
C LEU A 105 13.16 -4.43 -10.04
N THR A 106 12.20 -4.50 -9.11
CA THR A 106 11.64 -5.77 -8.64
C THR A 106 10.16 -5.83 -8.95
N PRO A 107 9.68 -6.80 -9.77
CA PRO A 107 8.25 -6.93 -10.04
C PRO A 107 7.50 -7.14 -8.72
N GLY A 108 6.51 -6.30 -8.43
CA GLY A 108 5.73 -6.35 -7.17
C GLY A 108 6.49 -5.94 -5.91
N GLY A 109 7.68 -5.32 -6.03
CA GLY A 109 8.49 -4.90 -4.90
C GLY A 109 9.08 -6.07 -4.08
N ILE A 110 9.20 -7.26 -4.68
CA ILE A 110 9.72 -8.47 -4.02
C ILE A 110 11.14 -8.20 -3.50
N GLY A 111 11.38 -8.53 -2.23
CA GLY A 111 12.59 -8.23 -1.48
C GLY A 111 12.52 -6.86 -0.79
N ALA A 112 12.25 -5.79 -1.54
CA ALA A 112 12.28 -4.43 -1.01
C ALA A 112 11.18 -4.18 0.05
N VAL A 113 9.97 -4.65 -0.23
CA VAL A 113 8.83 -4.51 0.68
C VAL A 113 9.00 -5.39 1.91
N GLU A 114 9.50 -6.62 1.75
CA GLU A 114 9.74 -7.55 2.85
C GLU A 114 10.78 -7.00 3.81
N ILE A 115 11.90 -6.50 3.28
CA ILE A 115 12.98 -5.95 4.09
C ILE A 115 12.52 -4.67 4.79
N SER A 116 11.85 -3.76 4.07
CA SER A 116 11.40 -2.49 4.65
C SER A 116 10.33 -2.68 5.73
N SER A 117 9.34 -3.54 5.50
CA SER A 117 8.30 -3.88 6.49
C SER A 117 8.87 -4.64 7.69
N LEU A 118 9.73 -5.64 7.48
CA LEU A 118 10.41 -6.35 8.57
C LEU A 118 11.21 -5.40 9.45
N LEU A 119 11.98 -4.50 8.84
CA LEU A 119 12.77 -3.52 9.55
C LEU A 119 11.87 -2.56 10.33
N LEU A 120 10.75 -2.13 9.75
CA LEU A 120 9.82 -1.24 10.44
C LEU A 120 9.12 -1.94 11.61
N TYR A 121 8.60 -3.16 11.44
CA TYR A 121 7.98 -3.92 12.52
C TYR A 121 8.93 -4.19 13.68
N THR A 122 10.18 -4.56 13.38
CA THR A 122 11.20 -4.76 14.43
C THR A 122 11.55 -3.46 15.16
N LYS A 123 11.54 -2.32 14.47
CA LYS A 123 11.70 -0.99 15.11
C LYS A 123 10.49 -0.57 15.94
N LEU A 124 9.30 -1.05 15.60
CA LEU A 124 8.07 -0.84 16.36
C LEU A 124 7.96 -1.77 17.59
N GLY A 125 8.95 -2.62 17.83
CA GLY A 125 9.05 -3.45 19.03
C GLY A 125 8.62 -4.90 18.86
N LEU A 126 8.29 -5.35 17.64
CA LEU A 126 8.04 -6.77 17.39
C LEU A 126 9.34 -7.56 17.40
N GLU A 127 9.29 -8.76 17.99
CA GLU A 127 10.38 -9.73 17.87
C GLU A 127 10.61 -10.08 16.40
N ARG A 128 11.88 -10.34 16.03
CA ARG A 128 12.27 -10.50 14.62
C ARG A 128 11.58 -11.70 13.97
N GLU A 129 11.44 -12.81 14.69
CA GLU A 129 10.75 -14.01 14.22
C GLU A 129 9.27 -13.73 13.94
N ILE A 130 8.62 -12.97 14.83
CA ILE A 130 7.20 -12.59 14.72
C ILE A 130 7.00 -11.64 13.54
N ALA A 131 7.84 -10.60 13.43
CA ALA A 131 7.81 -9.65 12.34
C ALA A 131 8.03 -10.32 10.98
N ALA A 132 8.98 -11.26 10.89
CA ALA A 132 9.23 -12.02 9.67
C ALA A 132 8.03 -12.90 9.30
N SER A 133 7.44 -13.58 10.28
CA SER A 133 6.25 -14.42 10.07
C SER A 133 5.06 -13.58 9.58
N LEU A 134 4.85 -12.40 10.17
CA LEU A 134 3.81 -11.45 9.79
C LEU A 134 3.96 -11.02 8.33
N VAL A 135 5.17 -10.58 7.94
CA VAL A 135 5.47 -10.13 6.58
C VAL A 135 5.29 -11.27 5.57
N LEU A 136 5.77 -12.47 5.88
CA LEU A 136 5.63 -13.62 4.99
C LEU A 136 4.15 -14.03 4.83
N LEU A 137 3.38 -14.07 5.92
CA LEU A 137 1.96 -14.40 5.88
C LEU A 137 1.19 -13.35 5.05
N ASP A 138 1.49 -12.08 5.26
CA ASP A 138 0.91 -10.97 4.52
C ASP A 138 1.21 -11.07 3.02
N ARG A 139 2.42 -11.47 2.62
CA ARG A 139 2.80 -11.73 1.22
C ARG A 139 2.13 -12.96 0.63
N CYS A 140 1.98 -14.02 1.41
CA CYS A 140 1.28 -15.24 0.99
C CYS A 140 -0.17 -14.92 0.60
N ILE A 141 -0.88 -14.19 1.46
CA ILE A 141 -2.29 -13.84 1.24
C ILE A 141 -2.42 -12.73 0.19
N GLY A 142 -1.55 -11.72 0.26
CA GLY A 142 -1.68 -10.49 -0.50
C GLY A 142 -1.13 -10.52 -1.92
N PHE A 143 -0.16 -11.38 -2.19
CA PHE A 143 0.53 -11.41 -3.47
C PHE A 143 0.54 -12.83 -4.05
N LEU A 144 1.06 -13.82 -3.33
CA LEU A 144 1.23 -15.16 -3.88
C LEU A 144 -0.11 -15.84 -4.20
N PHE A 145 -1.09 -15.75 -3.31
CA PHE A 145 -2.41 -16.33 -3.50
C PHE A 145 -3.14 -15.76 -4.74
N PRO A 146 -3.35 -14.44 -4.88
CA PRO A 146 -4.01 -13.90 -6.07
C PRO A 146 -3.21 -14.12 -7.36
N SER A 147 -1.87 -14.07 -7.31
CA SER A 147 -1.03 -14.37 -8.47
C SER A 147 -1.17 -15.83 -8.91
N ALA A 148 -1.16 -16.78 -7.97
CA ALA A 148 -1.34 -18.20 -8.27
C ALA A 148 -2.73 -18.48 -8.86
N MET A 149 -3.79 -17.85 -8.32
CA MET A 149 -5.13 -17.95 -8.87
C MET A 149 -5.19 -17.41 -10.31
N GLY A 150 -4.61 -16.23 -10.56
CA GLY A 150 -4.55 -15.64 -11.89
C GLY A 150 -3.88 -16.56 -12.91
N LEU A 151 -2.72 -17.12 -12.56
CA LEU A 151 -2.01 -18.08 -13.40
C LEU A 151 -2.81 -19.37 -13.63
N PHE A 152 -3.49 -19.86 -12.61
CA PHE A 152 -4.33 -21.05 -12.71
C PHE A 152 -5.48 -20.86 -13.71
N PHE A 153 -6.24 -19.76 -13.59
CA PHE A 153 -7.33 -19.47 -14.53
C PHE A 153 -6.81 -19.19 -15.94
N LEU A 154 -5.68 -18.50 -16.07
CA LEU A 154 -5.05 -18.25 -17.36
C LEU A 154 -4.67 -19.59 -18.03
N ALA A 155 -4.07 -20.52 -17.31
CA ALA A 155 -3.69 -21.83 -17.85
C ALA A 155 -4.90 -22.63 -18.36
N ILE A 156 -6.04 -22.57 -17.65
CA ILE A 156 -7.29 -23.21 -18.09
C ILE A 156 -7.80 -22.56 -19.38
N LEU A 157 -7.84 -21.22 -19.42
CA LEU A 157 -8.34 -20.48 -20.56
C LEU A 157 -7.46 -20.68 -21.80
N SER A 158 -6.13 -20.61 -21.63
CA SER A 158 -5.17 -20.84 -22.71
C SER A 158 -5.32 -22.24 -23.31
N ARG A 159 -5.56 -23.26 -22.48
CA ARG A 159 -5.85 -24.62 -22.97
C ARG A 159 -7.12 -24.68 -23.79
N LYS A 160 -8.18 -24.01 -23.36
CA LYS A 160 -9.46 -23.99 -24.07
C LYS A 160 -9.33 -23.33 -25.46
N ILE A 161 -8.68 -22.17 -25.52
CA ILE A 161 -8.44 -21.44 -26.79
C ILE A 161 -7.59 -22.27 -27.76
N ALA A 162 -6.56 -22.96 -27.25
CA ALA A 162 -5.71 -23.81 -28.08
C ALA A 162 -6.47 -24.99 -28.70
N LEU A 163 -7.46 -25.55 -28.00
CA LEU A 163 -8.29 -26.65 -28.50
C LEU A 163 -9.34 -26.18 -29.51
N GLU A 164 -9.83 -24.94 -29.42
CA GLU A 164 -10.79 -24.36 -30.38
C GLU A 164 -10.13 -23.90 -31.69
N SER A 165 -8.79 -23.83 -31.75
CA SER A 165 -8.02 -23.43 -32.95
C SER A 165 -7.61 -24.60 -33.86
N TYR A 166 -7.97 -25.84 -33.51
CA TYR A 166 -7.75 -27.06 -34.31
C TYR A 166 -9.09 -27.61 -34.81
#